data_AF-A0A090QRF0-F1
#
_entry.id   AF-A0A090QRF0-F1
#
_cell.length_a   1.000
_cell.length_b   1.000
_cell.length_c   1.000
_cell.angle_alpha   90.00
_cell.angle_beta   90.00
_cell.angle_gamma   90.00
#
_symmetry.space_group_name_H-M   'P 1'
#
loop_
_entity.id
_entity.type
_entity.pdbx_description
1 polymer ?
#
loop_
_entity_poly.entity_id
_entity_poly.type
_entity_poly.pdbx_seq_one_letter_code
_entity_poly.pdbx_strand_id
1 'polypeptide(L)'
;METFAQMNNDDDYETKMKFEKEALKTAFNNEFLVEISNTKHKWYQSQTATVQALQFGMVPENDIENVVNGLAHDIVEVKDGHHSTGIHGNRYIYTVLSKYGKADLAYQILTTPEFPSQTYVMNSGFTTWPERQFEWEKMEGPTNSLNHPMHSGFAAYFYESLGGVKSSGFSPGYKIFVVNPEFPSAISTTEVDVPTPYGAIRNEWNYNNGKLSMNLKVPFNTEAKVIVTQSELESFKINGKSLEEFKEQHSFKITEDAVIVGSGDYQITYLKN
;
A
#
# COMPACT_ATOMS: atom_id res chain seq x y z
N MET A 1 6.06 2.71 19.92
CA MET A 1 6.94 2.53 21.10
C MET A 1 6.91 1.11 21.61
N GLU A 2 5.77 0.43 21.70
CA GLU A 2 5.69 -1.02 22.00
C GLU A 2 6.72 -1.87 21.23
N THR A 3 6.76 -1.77 19.90
CA THR A 3 7.74 -2.48 19.06
C THR A 3 9.20 -2.14 19.42
N PHE A 4 9.49 -0.88 19.77
CA PHE A 4 10.84 -0.50 20.19
C PHE A 4 11.19 -1.07 21.57
N ALA A 5 10.22 -1.17 22.48
CA ALA A 5 10.41 -1.80 23.78
C ALA A 5 10.75 -3.29 23.61
N GLN A 6 10.00 -4.01 22.76
CA GLN A 6 10.28 -5.40 22.37
C GLN A 6 11.70 -5.57 21.83
N MET A 7 12.11 -4.70 20.90
CA MET A 7 13.45 -4.76 20.31
C MET A 7 14.57 -4.54 21.32
N ASN A 8 14.31 -3.84 22.42
CA ASN A 8 15.28 -3.58 23.49
C ASN A 8 15.15 -4.53 24.69
N ASN A 9 14.23 -5.52 24.63
CA ASN A 9 13.91 -6.43 25.74
C ASN A 9 13.48 -5.68 27.01
N ASP A 10 12.65 -4.65 26.86
CA ASP A 10 12.05 -3.89 27.96
C ASP A 10 10.57 -4.28 28.13
N ASP A 11 10.34 -5.41 28.82
CA ASP A 11 9.02 -6.03 28.97
C ASP A 11 8.03 -5.12 29.75
N ASP A 12 8.53 -4.35 30.71
CA ASP A 12 7.73 -3.42 31.51
C ASP A 12 7.21 -2.26 30.64
N TYR A 13 8.10 -1.66 29.83
CA TYR A 13 7.71 -0.60 28.92
C TYR A 13 6.86 -1.12 27.76
N GLU A 14 7.12 -2.32 27.25
CA GLU A 14 6.26 -2.99 26.27
C GLU A 14 4.83 -3.12 26.80
N THR A 15 4.68 -3.70 27.99
CA THR A 15 3.36 -3.91 28.62
C THR A 15 2.62 -2.59 28.80
N LYS A 16 3.31 -1.55 29.27
CA LYS A 16 2.75 -0.19 29.39
C LYS A 16 2.30 0.36 28.04
N MET A 17 3.15 0.31 27.01
CA MET A 17 2.83 0.84 25.68
C MET A 17 1.70 0.07 25.00
N LYS A 18 1.60 -1.24 25.22
CA LYS A 18 0.48 -2.05 24.74
C LYS A 18 -0.83 -1.62 25.38
N PHE A 19 -0.85 -1.43 26.70
CA PHE A 19 -2.03 -0.93 27.40
C PHE A 19 -2.46 0.46 26.92
N GLU A 20 -1.53 1.42 26.82
CA GLU A 20 -1.81 2.78 26.34
C GLU A 20 -2.31 2.78 24.88
N LYS A 21 -1.73 1.94 24.01
CA LYS A 21 -2.16 1.77 22.63
C LYS A 21 -3.62 1.30 22.54
N GLU A 22 -4.01 0.27 23.29
CA GLU A 22 -5.39 -0.24 23.27
C GLU A 22 -6.37 0.79 23.85
N ALA A 23 -6.02 1.42 24.98
CA ALA A 23 -6.85 2.47 25.58
C ALA A 23 -7.07 3.65 24.63
N LEU A 24 -6.01 4.11 23.95
CA LEU A 24 -6.08 5.18 22.96
C LEU A 24 -6.90 4.75 21.73
N LYS A 25 -6.73 3.52 21.23
CA LYS A 25 -7.53 2.99 20.12
C LYS A 25 -9.03 2.98 20.47
N THR A 26 -9.39 2.57 21.68
CA THR A 26 -10.78 2.61 22.15
C THR A 26 -11.30 4.06 22.23
N ALA A 27 -10.57 4.96 22.88
CA ALA A 27 -10.98 6.35 23.03
C ALA A 27 -11.11 7.06 21.67
N PHE A 28 -10.15 6.83 20.77
CA PHE A 28 -10.15 7.40 19.42
C PHE A 28 -11.37 6.96 18.61
N ASN A 29 -11.70 5.67 18.62
CA ASN A 29 -12.88 5.18 17.89
C ASN A 29 -14.18 5.67 18.50
N ASN A 30 -14.27 5.77 19.83
CA ASN A 30 -15.47 6.30 20.49
C ASN A 30 -15.73 7.78 20.13
N GLU A 31 -14.67 8.56 19.97
CA GLU A 31 -14.79 10.00 19.68
C GLU A 31 -14.95 10.29 18.18
N PHE A 32 -14.19 9.61 17.32
CA PHE A 32 -14.01 10.06 15.92
C PHE A 32 -14.64 9.16 14.86
N LEU A 33 -14.94 7.89 15.16
CA LEU A 33 -15.59 7.00 14.19
C LEU A 33 -17.09 7.29 14.17
N VAL A 34 -17.57 7.86 13.08
CA VAL A 34 -18.98 8.28 12.93
C VAL A 34 -19.59 7.74 11.65
N GLU A 35 -20.91 7.69 11.61
CA GLU A 35 -21.66 7.40 10.38
C GLU A 35 -21.68 8.63 9.45
N ILE A 36 -21.64 8.40 8.14
CA ILE A 36 -21.89 9.42 7.13
C ILE A 36 -23.41 9.54 6.98
N SER A 37 -23.95 10.75 7.21
CA SER A 37 -25.39 11.02 7.14
C SER A 37 -26.01 10.55 5.81
N ASN A 38 -27.19 9.93 5.88
CA ASN A 38 -27.92 9.38 4.74
C ASN A 38 -27.22 8.23 3.99
N THR A 39 -26.21 7.60 4.59
CA THR A 39 -25.58 6.40 4.05
C THR A 39 -25.51 5.32 5.12
N LYS A 40 -25.09 4.10 4.74
CA LYS A 40 -24.73 3.04 5.67
C LYS A 40 -23.24 3.07 6.06
N HIS A 41 -22.50 4.06 5.59
CA HIS A 41 -21.05 4.12 5.67
C HIS A 41 -20.56 4.86 6.93
N LYS A 42 -19.34 4.57 7.35
CA LYS A 42 -18.64 5.16 8.48
C LYS A 42 -17.34 5.77 8.00
N TRP A 43 -16.79 6.71 8.77
CA TRP A 43 -15.53 7.38 8.46
C TRP A 43 -15.04 8.18 9.67
N TYR A 44 -13.93 8.89 9.48
CA TYR A 44 -13.34 9.78 10.48
C TYR A 44 -13.43 11.25 10.04
N GLN A 45 -14.52 11.62 9.37
CA GLN A 45 -14.90 13.01 9.02
C GLN A 45 -13.96 13.75 8.06
N SER A 46 -12.89 13.10 7.59
CA SER A 46 -12.03 13.57 6.51
C SER A 46 -11.31 12.40 5.84
N GLN A 47 -10.87 12.58 4.59
CA GLN A 47 -10.02 11.58 3.93
C GLN A 47 -8.73 11.32 4.70
N THR A 48 -8.07 12.36 5.21
CA THR A 48 -6.78 12.21 5.91
C THR A 48 -6.93 11.37 7.17
N ALA A 49 -7.91 11.69 8.03
CA ALA A 49 -8.13 10.93 9.26
C ALA A 49 -8.56 9.49 8.95
N THR A 50 -9.41 9.29 7.95
CA THR A 50 -9.90 7.96 7.56
C THR A 50 -8.79 7.08 7.00
N VAL A 51 -7.97 7.64 6.10
CA VAL A 51 -6.79 6.96 5.54
C VAL A 51 -5.79 6.59 6.64
N GLN A 52 -5.52 7.49 7.60
CA GLN A 52 -4.60 7.18 8.68
C GLN A 52 -5.14 6.10 9.62
N ALA A 53 -6.43 6.15 9.97
CA ALA A 53 -7.04 5.12 10.80
C ALA A 53 -6.97 3.74 10.16
N LEU A 54 -7.21 3.65 8.84
CA LEU A 54 -7.07 2.42 8.06
C LEU A 54 -5.62 1.96 7.97
N GLN A 55 -4.70 2.88 7.66
CA GLN A 55 -3.27 2.57 7.50
C GLN A 55 -2.65 2.01 8.78
N PHE A 56 -3.01 2.58 9.93
CA PHE A 56 -2.41 2.23 11.22
C PHE A 56 -3.23 1.20 12.02
N GLY A 57 -4.24 0.56 11.41
CA GLY A 57 -5.01 -0.51 12.05
C GLY A 57 -5.85 -0.03 13.24
N MET A 58 -6.27 1.23 13.21
CA MET A 58 -7.08 1.83 14.27
C MET A 58 -8.57 1.50 14.11
N VAL A 59 -9.03 1.20 12.90
CA VAL A 59 -10.43 0.83 12.63
C VAL A 59 -10.77 -0.51 13.31
N PRO A 60 -11.94 -0.64 13.97
CA PRO A 60 -12.44 -1.93 14.44
C PRO A 60 -12.60 -2.92 13.28
N GLU A 61 -12.25 -4.19 13.48
CA GLU A 61 -12.22 -5.20 12.40
C GLU A 61 -13.55 -5.31 11.64
N ASN A 62 -14.67 -5.31 12.37
CA ASN A 62 -16.02 -5.40 11.78
C ASN A 62 -16.45 -4.14 11.01
N ASP A 63 -15.73 -3.03 11.17
CA ASP A 63 -16.04 -1.75 10.52
C ASP A 63 -15.11 -1.43 9.34
N ILE A 64 -14.06 -2.23 9.09
CA ILE A 64 -13.05 -1.94 8.04
C ILE A 64 -13.70 -1.73 6.68
N GLU A 65 -14.52 -2.67 6.21
CA GLU A 65 -15.17 -2.58 4.89
C GLU A 65 -16.08 -1.35 4.82
N ASN A 66 -16.79 -1.08 5.90
CA ASN A 66 -17.71 0.04 6.01
C ASN A 66 -16.97 1.38 5.92
N VAL A 67 -15.82 1.50 6.60
CA VAL A 67 -14.94 2.68 6.59
C VAL A 67 -14.23 2.87 5.25
N VAL A 68 -13.77 1.79 4.60
CA VAL A 68 -13.20 1.85 3.25
C VAL A 68 -14.24 2.37 2.26
N ASN A 69 -15.46 1.87 2.34
CA ASN A 69 -16.54 2.34 1.48
C ASN A 69 -16.97 3.78 1.81
N GLY A 70 -16.87 4.22 3.07
CA GLY A 70 -17.06 5.62 3.44
C GLY A 70 -16.00 6.56 2.86
N LEU A 71 -14.73 6.15 2.86
CA LEU A 71 -13.66 6.87 2.18
C LEU A 71 -13.93 6.98 0.67
N ALA A 72 -14.30 5.87 0.03
CA ALA A 72 -14.63 5.85 -1.39
C ALA A 72 -15.84 6.74 -1.72
N HIS A 73 -16.87 6.73 -0.86
CA HIS A 73 -18.03 7.60 -0.99
C HIS A 73 -17.65 9.08 -0.91
N ASP A 74 -16.85 9.50 0.07
CA ASP A 74 -16.39 10.90 0.14
C ASP A 74 -15.60 11.29 -1.12
N ILE A 75 -14.69 10.44 -1.59
CA ILE A 75 -13.91 10.71 -2.79
C ILE A 75 -14.82 10.90 -4.01
N VAL A 76 -15.72 9.96 -4.27
CA VAL A 76 -16.51 9.93 -5.51
C VAL A 76 -17.67 10.91 -5.46
N GLU A 77 -18.49 10.84 -4.41
CA GLU A 77 -19.78 11.55 -4.35
C GLU A 77 -19.67 12.96 -3.78
N VAL A 78 -18.69 13.21 -2.89
CA VAL A 78 -18.53 14.51 -2.19
C VAL A 78 -17.41 15.35 -2.80
N LYS A 79 -16.34 14.70 -3.26
CA LYS A 79 -15.16 15.35 -3.85
C LYS A 79 -15.04 15.16 -5.36
N ASP A 80 -16.06 14.62 -6.02
CA ASP A 80 -16.13 14.48 -7.48
C ASP A 80 -14.91 13.75 -8.08
N GLY A 81 -14.46 12.69 -7.40
CA GLY A 81 -13.29 11.91 -7.81
C GLY A 81 -11.95 12.54 -7.45
N HIS A 82 -11.90 13.49 -6.52
CA HIS A 82 -10.64 14.11 -6.06
C HIS A 82 -10.23 13.69 -4.66
N HIS A 83 -8.91 13.66 -4.44
CA HIS A 83 -8.39 13.61 -3.08
C HIS A 83 -8.48 14.99 -2.42
N SER A 84 -8.74 15.00 -1.12
CA SER A 84 -8.78 16.21 -0.27
C SER A 84 -7.81 16.08 0.90
N THR A 85 -6.69 15.40 0.67
CA THR A 85 -5.66 15.15 1.70
C THR A 85 -4.54 16.17 1.68
N GLY A 86 -3.99 16.47 2.86
CA GLY A 86 -2.68 17.12 2.98
C GLY A 86 -1.53 16.11 2.94
N ILE A 87 -0.32 16.53 3.29
CA ILE A 87 0.90 15.70 3.23
C ILE A 87 0.77 14.35 3.94
N HIS A 88 0.09 14.32 5.09
CA HIS A 88 -0.06 13.11 5.89
C HIS A 88 -1.01 12.10 5.25
N GLY A 89 -2.07 12.56 4.58
CA GLY A 89 -2.98 11.66 3.86
C GLY A 89 -2.42 11.26 2.50
N ASN A 90 -1.74 12.16 1.80
CA ASN A 90 -1.20 11.91 0.45
C ASN A 90 -0.15 10.79 0.43
N ARG A 91 0.60 10.62 1.52
CA ARG A 91 1.52 9.48 1.69
C ARG A 91 0.81 8.12 1.59
N TYR A 92 -0.44 8.03 2.02
CA TYR A 92 -1.09 6.74 2.27
C TYR A 92 -2.35 6.50 1.43
N ILE A 93 -3.01 7.52 0.90
CA ILE A 93 -4.33 7.37 0.28
C ILE A 93 -4.32 6.33 -0.85
N TYR A 94 -3.35 6.38 -1.75
CA TYR A 94 -3.23 5.43 -2.87
C TYR A 94 -2.93 4.01 -2.39
N THR A 95 -1.98 3.86 -1.45
CA THR A 95 -1.63 2.54 -0.88
C THR A 95 -2.79 1.92 -0.08
N VAL A 96 -3.55 2.74 0.66
CA VAL A 96 -4.70 2.29 1.45
C VAL A 96 -5.84 1.87 0.53
N LEU A 97 -6.16 2.67 -0.48
CA LEU A 97 -7.19 2.33 -1.46
C LEU A 97 -6.84 1.01 -2.18
N SER A 98 -5.61 0.86 -2.67
CA SER A 98 -5.16 -0.41 -3.27
C SER A 98 -5.27 -1.60 -2.32
N LYS A 99 -4.77 -1.45 -1.09
CA LYS A 99 -4.81 -2.48 -0.05
C LYS A 99 -6.21 -3.02 0.24
N TYR A 100 -7.22 -2.15 0.14
CA TYR A 100 -8.60 -2.50 0.43
C TYR A 100 -9.45 -2.69 -0.84
N GLY A 101 -8.82 -3.11 -1.95
CA GLY A 101 -9.53 -3.51 -3.16
C GLY A 101 -10.14 -2.35 -3.95
N LYS A 102 -9.66 -1.12 -3.74
CA LYS A 102 -10.07 0.09 -4.46
C LYS A 102 -8.94 0.62 -5.36
N ALA A 103 -8.15 -0.27 -5.95
CA ALA A 103 -6.99 0.09 -6.78
C ALA A 103 -7.38 0.95 -8.00
N ASP A 104 -8.52 0.67 -8.65
CA ASP A 104 -9.04 1.51 -9.73
C ASP A 104 -9.36 2.93 -9.29
N LEU A 105 -9.95 3.10 -8.10
CA LEU A 105 -10.20 4.43 -7.54
C LEU A 105 -8.88 5.14 -7.20
N ALA A 106 -7.91 4.43 -6.63
CA ALA A 106 -6.57 4.99 -6.38
C ALA A 106 -5.93 5.52 -7.67
N TYR A 107 -6.02 4.74 -8.75
CA TYR A 107 -5.55 5.14 -10.07
C TYR A 107 -6.30 6.35 -10.61
N GLN A 108 -7.64 6.36 -10.53
CA GLN A 108 -8.47 7.49 -10.97
C GLN A 108 -8.04 8.79 -10.28
N ILE A 109 -7.97 8.82 -8.95
CA ILE A 109 -7.64 10.05 -8.20
C ILE A 109 -6.16 10.46 -8.33
N LEU A 110 -5.29 9.54 -8.73
CA LEU A 110 -3.88 9.84 -9.04
C LEU A 110 -3.77 10.49 -10.43
N THR A 111 -4.55 10.00 -11.38
CA THR A 111 -4.40 10.28 -12.81
C THR A 111 -5.37 11.32 -13.37
N THR A 112 -6.41 11.71 -12.64
CA THR A 112 -7.31 12.80 -13.03
C THR A 112 -6.50 14.06 -13.37
N PRO A 113 -6.70 14.66 -14.55
CA PRO A 113 -5.94 15.85 -14.95
C PRO A 113 -6.44 17.13 -14.27
N GLU A 114 -7.59 17.13 -13.60
CA GLU A 114 -8.19 18.29 -12.97
C GLU A 114 -7.64 18.56 -11.56
N PHE A 115 -7.68 19.82 -11.12
CA PHE A 115 -7.27 20.21 -9.77
C PHE A 115 -8.34 19.83 -8.73
N PRO A 116 -7.96 19.30 -7.55
CA PRO A 116 -6.59 18.94 -7.13
C PRO A 116 -6.20 17.50 -7.52
N SER A 117 -4.99 17.32 -8.07
CA SER A 117 -4.43 15.99 -8.34
C SER A 117 -2.90 16.00 -8.51
N GLN A 118 -2.25 14.83 -8.48
CA GLN A 118 -0.82 14.74 -8.79
C GLN A 118 -0.56 14.92 -10.29
N THR A 119 -1.41 14.38 -11.16
CA THR A 119 -1.30 14.58 -12.61
C THR A 119 -1.49 16.04 -13.01
N TYR A 120 -2.38 16.78 -12.35
CA TYR A 120 -2.53 18.23 -12.56
C TYR A 120 -1.21 18.97 -12.29
N VAL A 121 -0.54 18.64 -11.16
CA VAL A 121 0.78 19.19 -10.83
C VAL A 121 1.81 18.83 -11.90
N MET A 122 1.87 17.56 -12.31
CA MET A 122 2.82 17.10 -13.35
C MET A 122 2.58 17.77 -14.71
N ASN A 123 1.32 17.97 -15.09
CA ASN A 123 0.95 18.60 -16.35
C ASN A 123 1.19 20.12 -16.36
N SER A 124 1.39 20.73 -15.19
CA SER A 124 1.65 22.18 -15.07
C SER A 124 3.09 22.58 -15.37
N GLY A 125 3.93 21.64 -15.83
CA GLY A 125 5.30 21.91 -16.29
C GLY A 125 6.35 21.95 -15.19
N PHE A 126 6.02 21.58 -13.95
CA PHE A 126 7.01 21.46 -12.88
C PHE A 126 7.91 20.24 -13.07
N THR A 127 9.21 20.43 -12.85
CA THR A 127 10.20 19.34 -12.81
C THR A 127 10.50 18.85 -11.39
N THR A 128 9.89 19.49 -10.38
CA THR A 128 10.00 19.16 -8.94
C THR A 128 8.64 19.33 -8.27
N TRP A 129 8.44 18.75 -7.08
CA TRP A 129 7.18 18.89 -6.34
C TRP A 129 7.10 20.25 -5.65
N PRO A 130 6.04 21.06 -5.83
CA PRO A 130 5.85 22.30 -5.08
C PRO A 130 5.36 22.03 -3.64
N GLU A 131 5.56 23.02 -2.76
CA GLU A 131 5.11 22.98 -1.36
C GLU A 131 3.60 22.91 -1.21
N ARG A 132 2.86 23.47 -2.18
CA ARG A 132 1.41 23.50 -2.20
C ARG A 132 0.92 23.25 -3.62
N GLN A 133 -0.20 22.54 -3.72
CA GLN A 133 -0.95 22.43 -4.96
C GLN A 133 -1.79 23.71 -5.11
N PHE A 134 -1.74 24.33 -6.29
CA PHE A 134 -2.45 25.55 -6.59
C PHE A 134 -2.92 25.55 -8.04
N GLU A 135 -3.97 26.29 -8.36
CA GLU A 135 -4.30 26.59 -9.74
C GLU A 135 -3.36 27.69 -10.26
N TRP A 136 -2.18 27.32 -10.77
CA TRP A 136 -1.09 28.26 -11.08
C TRP A 136 -1.47 29.35 -12.09
N GLU A 137 -2.37 29.05 -13.02
CA GLU A 137 -2.89 30.01 -14.00
C GLU A 137 -3.67 31.16 -13.35
N LYS A 138 -4.17 30.97 -12.12
CA LYS A 138 -4.92 31.97 -11.36
C LYS A 138 -4.05 32.78 -10.39
N MET A 139 -2.74 32.53 -10.35
CA MET A 139 -1.81 33.19 -9.43
C MET A 139 -0.98 34.27 -10.14
N GLU A 140 -0.71 35.38 -9.44
CA GLU A 140 0.20 36.44 -9.92
C GLU A 140 1.68 35.99 -9.94
N GLY A 141 1.98 34.87 -9.30
CA GLY A 141 3.31 34.28 -9.22
C GLY A 141 3.42 33.27 -8.07
N PRO A 142 4.51 32.48 -8.01
CA PRO A 142 4.71 31.53 -6.92
C PRO A 142 4.96 32.26 -5.60
N THR A 143 4.14 31.96 -4.59
CA THR A 143 4.25 32.51 -3.23
C THR A 143 4.90 31.55 -2.24
N ASN A 144 5.21 30.32 -2.67
CA ASN A 144 5.75 29.23 -1.84
C ASN A 144 6.85 28.48 -2.62
N SER A 145 7.57 27.56 -1.95
CA SER A 145 8.61 26.79 -2.61
C SER A 145 8.05 25.94 -3.76
N LEU A 146 8.78 25.90 -4.88
CA LEU A 146 8.48 25.02 -6.03
C LEU A 146 9.26 23.69 -5.99
N ASN A 147 10.04 23.48 -4.92
CA ASN A 147 10.83 22.27 -4.71
C ASN A 147 10.77 21.88 -3.23
N HIS A 148 9.77 21.06 -2.89
CA HIS A 148 9.44 20.67 -1.54
C HIS A 148 9.00 19.18 -1.49
N PRO A 149 9.72 18.30 -0.76
CA PRO A 149 9.50 16.85 -0.84
C PRO A 149 8.27 16.34 -0.08
N MET A 150 7.65 17.17 0.77
CA MET A 150 6.58 16.73 1.68
C MET A 150 5.37 16.10 0.97
N HIS A 151 5.10 16.51 -0.27
CA HIS A 151 4.01 15.95 -1.07
C HIS A 151 4.40 14.68 -1.83
N SER A 152 5.68 14.35 -1.98
CA SER A 152 6.15 13.20 -2.77
C SER A 152 5.97 11.86 -2.06
N GLY A 153 5.38 11.83 -0.86
CA GLY A 153 5.15 10.60 -0.10
C GLY A 153 4.33 9.56 -0.87
N PHE A 154 3.45 10.00 -1.78
CA PHE A 154 2.67 9.10 -2.62
C PHE A 154 3.54 8.18 -3.48
N ALA A 155 4.80 8.53 -3.78
CA ALA A 155 5.70 7.71 -4.58
C ALA A 155 5.93 6.30 -4.00
N ALA A 156 5.72 6.11 -2.70
CA ALA A 156 5.75 4.79 -2.09
C ALA A 156 4.71 3.82 -2.69
N TYR A 157 3.59 4.34 -3.21
CA TYR A 157 2.57 3.56 -3.94
C TYR A 157 3.15 2.76 -5.11
N PHE A 158 4.06 3.36 -5.88
CA PHE A 158 4.66 2.71 -7.03
C PHE A 158 5.46 1.47 -6.65
N TYR A 159 6.12 1.49 -5.49
CA TYR A 159 6.93 0.38 -5.01
C TYR A 159 6.12 -0.62 -4.16
N GLU A 160 5.36 -0.12 -3.19
CA GLU A 160 4.66 -0.95 -2.20
C GLU A 160 3.40 -1.60 -2.77
N SER A 161 2.63 -0.90 -3.62
CA SER A 161 1.37 -1.41 -4.17
C SER A 161 1.54 -1.90 -5.60
N LEU A 162 1.90 -1.03 -6.55
CA LEU A 162 2.05 -1.46 -7.95
C LEU A 162 3.18 -2.47 -8.10
N GLY A 163 4.38 -2.13 -7.61
CA GLY A 163 5.51 -3.05 -7.56
C GLY A 163 5.31 -4.21 -6.59
N GLY A 164 4.43 -4.04 -5.60
CA GLY A 164 4.10 -5.04 -4.60
C GLY A 164 5.21 -5.34 -3.59
N VAL A 165 6.30 -4.58 -3.55
CA VAL A 165 7.49 -4.88 -2.72
C VAL A 165 7.49 -4.04 -1.45
N LYS A 166 7.44 -4.71 -0.29
CA LYS A 166 7.42 -4.03 1.02
C LYS A 166 8.22 -4.77 2.08
N SER A 167 8.99 -4.06 2.91
CA SER A 167 9.67 -4.70 4.05
C SER A 167 8.65 -5.28 5.03
N SER A 168 8.93 -6.47 5.58
CA SER A 168 8.13 -7.03 6.68
C SER A 168 8.27 -6.17 7.93
N GLY A 169 7.17 -5.98 8.67
CA GLY A 169 7.17 -5.25 9.94
C GLY A 169 7.92 -5.97 11.06
N PHE A 170 8.04 -7.30 10.98
CA PHE A 170 8.70 -8.14 11.99
C PHE A 170 10.15 -8.50 11.64
N SER A 171 10.61 -8.14 10.44
CA SER A 171 11.98 -8.38 9.99
C SER A 171 12.48 -7.15 9.23
N PRO A 172 12.96 -6.12 9.95
CA PRO A 172 13.28 -4.83 9.35
C PRO A 172 14.45 -4.92 8.36
N GLY A 173 14.50 -3.95 7.45
CA GLY A 173 15.59 -3.83 6.48
C GLY A 173 15.52 -4.82 5.32
N TYR A 174 14.33 -5.33 4.98
CA TYR A 174 14.11 -6.29 3.89
C TYR A 174 14.77 -7.67 4.09
N LYS A 175 15.10 -8.04 5.33
CA LYS A 175 15.56 -9.40 5.65
C LYS A 175 14.49 -10.44 5.29
N ILE A 176 13.24 -10.11 5.59
CA ILE A 176 12.04 -10.72 5.01
C ILE A 176 11.22 -9.59 4.40
N PHE A 177 10.76 -9.75 3.16
CA PHE A 177 9.90 -8.78 2.50
C PHE A 177 8.67 -9.44 1.91
N VAL A 178 7.62 -8.66 1.74
CA VAL A 178 6.35 -9.04 1.16
C VAL A 178 6.36 -8.72 -0.33
N VAL A 179 5.81 -9.63 -1.12
CA VAL A 179 5.51 -9.46 -2.54
C VAL A 179 4.01 -9.62 -2.73
N ASN A 180 3.30 -8.51 -2.93
CA ASN A 180 1.86 -8.47 -3.16
C ASN A 180 1.48 -7.30 -4.09
N PRO A 181 1.57 -7.47 -5.43
CA PRO A 181 1.13 -6.45 -6.36
C PRO A 181 -0.39 -6.21 -6.27
N GLU A 182 -0.76 -4.96 -6.04
CA GLU A 182 -2.15 -4.48 -5.98
C GLU A 182 -2.33 -3.35 -7.00
N PHE A 183 -2.98 -3.66 -8.11
CA PHE A 183 -2.97 -2.83 -9.31
C PHE A 183 -4.39 -2.57 -9.85
N PRO A 184 -4.61 -1.41 -10.49
CA PRO A 184 -5.86 -1.11 -11.18
C PRO A 184 -5.97 -1.92 -12.48
N SER A 185 -7.19 -2.06 -12.98
CA SER A 185 -7.50 -2.65 -14.29
C SER A 185 -6.78 -1.96 -15.45
N ALA A 186 -6.45 -0.68 -15.32
CA ALA A 186 -5.74 0.11 -16.31
C ALA A 186 -4.24 -0.26 -16.46
N ILE A 187 -3.65 -0.96 -15.49
CA ILE A 187 -2.23 -1.32 -15.48
C ILE A 187 -2.09 -2.83 -15.62
N SER A 188 -1.54 -3.27 -16.75
CA SER A 188 -1.31 -4.68 -17.05
C SER A 188 0.15 -5.11 -16.88
N THR A 189 1.08 -4.17 -16.68
CA THR A 189 2.50 -4.46 -16.50
C THR A 189 3.15 -3.48 -15.53
N THR A 190 4.21 -3.90 -14.83
CA THR A 190 5.05 -3.04 -13.99
C THR A 190 6.43 -3.66 -13.85
N GLU A 191 7.44 -2.82 -13.67
CA GLU A 191 8.80 -3.21 -13.29
C GLU A 191 9.27 -2.28 -12.17
N VAL A 192 9.71 -2.87 -11.06
CA VAL A 192 10.33 -2.12 -9.95
C VAL A 192 11.66 -2.73 -9.54
N ASP A 193 12.59 -1.87 -9.16
CA ASP A 193 13.86 -2.19 -8.53
C ASP A 193 13.94 -1.43 -7.19
N VAL A 194 14.05 -2.17 -6.09
CA VAL A 194 14.14 -1.64 -4.73
C VAL A 194 15.53 -1.93 -4.18
N PRO A 195 16.40 -0.90 -4.05
CA PRO A 195 17.72 -1.09 -3.48
C PRO A 195 17.63 -1.37 -1.97
N THR A 196 18.29 -2.43 -1.52
CA THR A 196 18.35 -2.82 -0.11
C THR A 196 19.79 -3.07 0.34
N PRO A 197 20.07 -3.14 1.66
CA PRO A 197 21.39 -3.54 2.15
C PRO A 197 21.86 -4.94 1.69
N TYR A 198 20.94 -5.80 1.24
CA TYR A 198 21.24 -7.16 0.76
C TYR A 198 21.42 -7.24 -0.77
N GLY A 199 21.21 -6.12 -1.48
CA GLY A 199 21.12 -6.06 -2.93
C GLY A 199 19.73 -5.63 -3.42
N ALA A 200 19.61 -5.37 -4.71
CA ALA A 200 18.36 -4.95 -5.33
C ALA A 200 17.33 -6.09 -5.36
N ILE A 201 16.13 -5.82 -4.83
CA ILE A 201 14.94 -6.64 -5.06
C ILE A 201 14.32 -6.16 -6.37
N ARG A 202 14.16 -7.04 -7.35
CA ARG A 202 13.47 -6.73 -8.61
C ARG A 202 12.17 -7.52 -8.68
N ASN A 203 11.08 -6.84 -8.99
CA ASN A 203 9.82 -7.48 -9.32
C ASN A 203 9.28 -6.88 -10.61
N GLU A 204 9.15 -7.72 -11.62
CA GLU A 204 8.57 -7.38 -12.91
C GLU A 204 7.37 -8.28 -13.11
N TRP A 205 6.19 -7.72 -13.34
CA TRP A 205 4.99 -8.52 -13.52
C TRP A 205 4.16 -8.06 -14.71
N ASN A 206 3.43 -9.02 -15.27
CA ASN A 206 2.37 -8.79 -16.25
C ASN A 206 1.10 -9.53 -15.84
N TYR A 207 -0.03 -8.91 -16.13
CA TYR A 207 -1.36 -9.45 -15.91
C TYR A 207 -2.10 -9.53 -17.24
N ASN A 208 -2.58 -10.73 -17.58
CA ASN A 208 -3.31 -10.99 -18.82
C ASN A 208 -4.37 -12.07 -18.59
N ASN A 209 -5.63 -11.77 -18.91
CA ASN A 209 -6.76 -12.71 -18.85
C ASN A 209 -6.84 -13.50 -17.53
N GLY A 210 -6.79 -12.80 -16.40
CA GLY A 210 -6.84 -13.45 -15.08
C GLY A 210 -5.51 -14.03 -14.59
N LYS A 211 -4.48 -14.12 -15.44
CA LYS A 211 -3.18 -14.69 -15.05
C LYS A 211 -2.19 -13.59 -14.70
N LEU A 212 -1.63 -13.64 -13.48
CA LEU A 212 -0.47 -12.85 -13.09
C LEU A 212 0.80 -13.68 -13.33
N SER A 213 1.79 -13.08 -13.99
CA SER A 213 3.13 -13.66 -14.21
C SER A 213 4.18 -12.68 -13.72
N MET A 214 5.04 -13.12 -12.79
CA MET A 214 6.07 -12.29 -12.16
C MET A 214 7.46 -12.89 -12.37
N ASN A 215 8.44 -12.03 -12.68
CA ASN A 215 9.87 -12.32 -12.60
C ASN A 215 10.40 -11.64 -11.33
N LEU A 216 10.60 -12.43 -10.28
CA LEU A 216 10.99 -11.98 -8.96
C LEU A 216 12.45 -12.35 -8.69
N LYS A 217 13.27 -11.35 -8.35
CA LYS A 217 14.64 -11.53 -7.87
C LYS A 217 14.71 -11.27 -6.37
N VAL A 218 15.09 -12.30 -5.63
CA VAL A 218 15.26 -12.28 -4.18
C VAL A 218 16.75 -12.24 -3.84
N PRO A 219 17.27 -11.16 -3.24
CA PRO A 219 18.69 -11.03 -2.90
C PRO A 219 19.17 -12.13 -1.95
N PHE A 220 20.49 -12.41 -1.98
CA PHE A 220 21.11 -13.36 -1.07
C PHE A 220 20.80 -13.04 0.40
N ASN A 221 20.62 -14.10 1.19
CA ASN A 221 20.36 -14.00 2.63
C ASN A 221 19.03 -13.27 2.98
N THR A 222 18.07 -13.21 2.06
CA THR A 222 16.71 -12.69 2.29
C THR A 222 15.65 -13.73 1.95
N GLU A 223 14.43 -13.52 2.44
CA GLU A 223 13.24 -14.31 2.08
C GLU A 223 12.14 -13.39 1.52
N ALA A 224 11.43 -13.86 0.49
CA ALA A 224 10.24 -13.20 -0.05
C ALA A 224 8.98 -13.97 0.37
N LYS A 225 8.05 -13.27 1.02
CA LYS A 225 6.69 -13.73 1.34
C LYS A 225 5.75 -13.27 0.23
N VAL A 226 5.45 -14.15 -0.72
CA VAL A 226 4.52 -13.90 -1.82
C VAL A 226 3.10 -14.14 -1.33
N ILE A 227 2.29 -13.08 -1.24
CA ILE A 227 0.92 -13.16 -0.71
C ILE A 227 0.01 -13.77 -1.76
N VAL A 228 -0.74 -14.79 -1.33
CA VAL A 228 -1.71 -15.50 -2.17
C VAL A 228 -2.85 -16.05 -1.31
N THR A 229 -4.04 -16.07 -1.88
CA THR A 229 -5.22 -16.74 -1.32
C THR A 229 -5.17 -18.24 -1.58
N GLN A 230 -6.02 -19.00 -0.87
CA GLN A 230 -6.13 -20.45 -1.05
C GLN A 230 -6.53 -20.85 -2.47
N SER A 231 -7.42 -20.09 -3.12
CA SER A 231 -7.82 -20.36 -4.52
C SER A 231 -6.71 -20.01 -5.51
N GLU A 232 -5.92 -18.96 -5.25
CA GLU A 232 -4.76 -18.63 -6.09
C GLU A 232 -3.67 -19.71 -6.02
N LEU A 233 -3.47 -20.31 -4.84
CA LEU A 233 -2.50 -21.40 -4.62
C LEU A 233 -2.71 -22.61 -5.53
N GLU A 234 -3.96 -22.94 -5.87
CA GLU A 234 -4.29 -24.09 -6.75
C GLU A 234 -3.66 -23.98 -8.14
N SER A 235 -3.47 -22.75 -8.62
CA SER A 235 -2.90 -22.45 -9.93
C SER A 235 -1.44 -22.00 -9.88
N PHE A 236 -0.85 -21.97 -8.68
CA PHE A 236 0.45 -21.37 -8.42
C PHE A 236 1.59 -22.24 -8.93
N LYS A 237 2.48 -21.62 -9.70
CA LYS A 237 3.66 -22.26 -10.27
C LYS A 237 4.91 -21.42 -10.04
N ILE A 238 6.03 -22.12 -9.83
CA ILE A 238 7.37 -21.53 -9.75
C ILE A 238 8.24 -22.17 -10.83
N ASN A 239 8.83 -21.36 -11.69
CA ASN A 239 9.67 -21.79 -12.81
C ASN A 239 8.96 -22.83 -13.70
N GLY A 240 7.66 -22.61 -13.93
CA GLY A 240 6.79 -23.49 -14.73
C GLY A 240 6.31 -24.76 -14.04
N LYS A 241 6.80 -25.06 -12.82
CA LYS A 241 6.46 -26.28 -12.05
C LYS A 241 5.36 -26.01 -11.04
N SER A 242 4.55 -27.03 -10.74
CA SER A 242 3.62 -26.97 -9.60
C SER A 242 4.39 -26.83 -8.28
N LEU A 243 3.70 -26.42 -7.20
CA LEU A 243 4.32 -26.37 -5.87
C LEU A 243 4.83 -27.74 -5.41
N GLU A 244 4.12 -28.82 -5.74
CA GLU A 244 4.53 -30.20 -5.43
C GLU A 244 5.84 -30.57 -6.12
N GLU A 245 5.92 -30.35 -7.43
CA GLU A 245 7.12 -30.63 -8.25
C GLU A 245 8.30 -29.73 -7.85
N PHE A 246 8.04 -28.47 -7.50
CA PHE A 246 9.08 -27.53 -7.10
C PHE A 246 9.73 -27.95 -5.76
N LYS A 247 8.94 -28.54 -4.86
CA LYS A 247 9.35 -28.96 -3.50
C LYS A 247 10.33 -30.15 -3.51
N GLU A 248 10.33 -30.95 -4.56
CA GLU A 248 11.27 -32.07 -4.70
C GLU A 248 12.72 -31.61 -4.81
N GLN A 249 12.94 -30.39 -5.31
CA GLN A 249 14.27 -29.87 -5.66
C GLN A 249 14.66 -28.62 -4.86
N HIS A 250 13.71 -27.99 -4.17
CA HIS A 250 13.91 -26.72 -3.50
C HIS A 250 13.21 -26.69 -2.15
N SER A 251 13.82 -25.99 -1.19
CA SER A 251 13.21 -25.70 0.11
C SER A 251 12.45 -24.38 0.05
N PHE A 252 11.18 -24.40 0.44
CA PHE A 252 10.32 -23.23 0.59
C PHE A 252 9.21 -23.54 1.61
N LYS A 253 8.48 -22.52 2.07
CA LYS A 253 7.38 -22.69 3.03
C LYS A 253 6.06 -22.23 2.41
N ILE A 254 4.97 -22.89 2.77
CA ILE A 254 3.61 -22.47 2.42
C ILE A 254 2.90 -22.16 3.74
N THR A 255 2.25 -21.01 3.83
CA THR A 255 1.35 -20.62 4.91
C THR A 255 -0.07 -20.49 4.39
N GLU A 256 -1.03 -20.18 5.26
CA GLU A 256 -2.42 -19.95 4.86
C GLU A 256 -2.59 -18.82 3.84
N ASP A 257 -1.70 -17.82 3.88
CA ASP A 257 -1.81 -16.58 3.11
C ASP A 257 -0.60 -16.32 2.19
N ALA A 258 0.36 -17.24 2.10
CA ALA A 258 1.58 -16.99 1.34
C ALA A 258 2.40 -18.22 0.93
N VAL A 259 3.25 -18.00 -0.07
CA VAL A 259 4.40 -18.83 -0.41
C VAL A 259 5.68 -18.08 -0.05
N ILE A 260 6.56 -18.68 0.75
CA ILE A 260 7.81 -18.08 1.20
C ILE A 260 8.98 -18.75 0.50
N VAL A 261 9.71 -17.98 -0.31
CA VAL A 261 10.91 -18.42 -1.04
C VAL A 261 12.16 -17.71 -0.51
N GLY A 262 13.30 -18.41 -0.56
CA GLY A 262 14.61 -17.83 -0.22
C GLY A 262 15.18 -17.00 -1.36
N SER A 263 16.50 -16.79 -1.33
CA SER A 263 17.22 -16.07 -2.39
C SER A 263 17.23 -16.83 -3.72
N GLY A 264 17.07 -16.10 -4.82
CA GLY A 264 17.08 -16.66 -6.18
C GLY A 264 16.31 -15.81 -7.17
N ASP A 265 16.30 -16.27 -8.42
CA ASP A 265 15.48 -15.71 -9.49
C ASP A 265 14.32 -16.68 -9.77
N TYR A 266 13.10 -16.16 -9.72
CA TYR A 266 11.87 -16.95 -9.82
C TYR A 266 10.94 -16.39 -10.88
N GLN A 267 10.45 -17.26 -11.76
CA GLN A 267 9.27 -17.00 -12.57
C GLN A 267 8.05 -17.57 -11.84
N ILE A 268 7.21 -16.70 -11.29
CA ILE A 268 6.01 -17.07 -10.54
C ILE A 268 4.79 -16.81 -11.41
N THR A 269 3.86 -17.76 -11.50
CA THR A 269 2.60 -17.56 -12.22
C THR A 269 1.42 -18.16 -11.48
N TYR A 270 0.28 -17.47 -11.49
CA TYR A 270 -0.99 -17.96 -10.94
C TYR A 270 -2.17 -17.20 -11.54
N LEU A 271 -3.37 -17.76 -11.42
CA LEU A 271 -4.62 -17.05 -11.70
C LEU A 271 -4.93 -16.13 -10.52
N LYS A 272 -4.98 -14.82 -10.76
CA LYS A 272 -5.28 -13.75 -9.80
C LYS A 272 -6.80 -13.54 -9.77
N ASN A 273 -7.39 -13.61 -8.58
CA ASN A 273 -8.82 -13.40 -8.36
C ASN A 273 -9.12 -11.97 -7.93
#